data_AF-A0A1H3ILV2-F1
#
_entry.id   AF-A0A1H3ILV2-F1
#
_cell.length_a   1.000
_cell.length_b   1.000
_cell.length_c   1.000
_cell.angle_alpha   90.00
_cell.angle_beta   90.00
_cell.angle_gamma   90.00
#
_symmetry.space_group_name_H-M   'P 1'
#
loop_
_entity.id
_entity.type
_entity.pdbx_description
1 polymer ?
#
loop_
_entity_poly.entity_id
_entity_poly.type
_entity_poly.pdbx_seq_one_letter_code
_entity_poly.pdbx_strand_id
1 'polypeptide(L)'
;MALRLGQAFGDGIRRVLTRSGGILFVALLLIQFSIQATVNTAVLGFIPAGAAPQTGQMFGLTLPVSGSVASILFLVVLVLSSAFFVALARALTRPMSELSTFPPELYRRRIGRATLSLIGGGLVVGIAVSIGLTLLVLPGIYLGAALLFFLFEVAVDDQRAFAAIKRSWGQTKGSRLKLSVIILLAGVVGAVVGTVGTIFDLVGSALVGEVIVTLLNSTLFILLYGIMADAYVQLSGDNSGGLGGTGDSSPVDGGVAVEQP
;
A
#
# COMPACT_ATOMS: atom_id res chain seq x y z
N MET A 1 0.77 -14.45 21.48
CA MET A 1 0.53 -13.23 22.29
C MET A 1 -0.42 -12.30 21.55
N ALA A 2 -1.19 -11.47 22.26
CA ALA A 2 -2.21 -10.60 21.66
C ALA A 2 -1.56 -9.40 20.95
N LEU A 3 -1.89 -9.20 19.67
CA LEU A 3 -1.57 -7.96 18.95
C LEU A 3 -2.02 -6.77 19.80
N ARG A 4 -1.07 -5.91 20.19
CA ARG A 4 -1.40 -4.64 20.83
C ARG A 4 -1.85 -3.65 19.75
N LEU A 5 -3.00 -3.95 19.14
CA LEU A 5 -3.60 -3.15 18.06
C LEU A 5 -3.65 -1.66 18.41
N GLY A 6 -3.89 -1.32 19.69
CA GLY A 6 -3.93 0.08 20.14
C GLY A 6 -2.58 0.81 20.03
N GLN A 7 -1.46 0.14 20.30
CA GLN A 7 -0.13 0.75 20.15
C GLN A 7 0.24 0.87 18.66
N ALA A 8 -0.04 -0.17 17.87
CA ALA A 8 0.15 -0.13 16.42
C ALA A 8 -0.67 1.00 15.75
N PHE A 9 -1.87 1.24 16.26
CA PHE A 9 -2.74 2.33 15.81
C PHE A 9 -2.10 3.71 16.09
N GLY A 10 -1.62 3.92 17.32
CA GLY A 10 -1.00 5.19 17.72
C GLY A 10 0.30 5.47 16.99
N ASP A 11 1.16 4.47 16.84
CA ASP A 11 2.45 4.62 16.19
C ASP A 11 2.31 4.78 14.66
N GLY A 12 1.36 4.06 14.04
CA GLY A 12 0.99 4.26 12.64
C GLY A 12 0.53 5.69 12.34
N ILE A 13 -0.37 6.25 13.16
CA ILE A 13 -0.85 7.64 13.01
C ILE A 13 0.30 8.64 13.16
N ARG A 14 1.12 8.48 14.21
CA ARG A 14 2.27 9.36 14.45
C ARG A 14 3.27 9.33 13.29
N ARG A 15 3.43 8.18 12.64
CA ARG A 15 4.29 8.01 11.45
C ARG A 15 3.84 8.88 10.28
N VAL A 16 2.53 8.89 10.02
CA VAL A 16 1.90 9.69 8.95
C VAL A 16 2.03 11.19 9.22
N LEU A 17 1.95 11.59 10.49
CA LEU A 17 2.04 13.01 10.90
C LEU A 17 3.46 13.58 10.91
N THR A 18 4.48 12.80 10.50
CA THR A 18 5.85 13.31 10.35
C THR A 18 6.03 14.10 9.04
N ARG A 19 7.11 14.91 8.95
CA ARG A 19 7.48 15.64 7.72
C ARG A 19 7.58 14.72 6.50
N SER A 20 8.09 13.51 6.69
CA SER A 20 8.20 12.51 5.64
C SER A 20 6.86 11.89 5.27
N GLY A 21 5.98 11.66 6.25
CA GLY A 21 4.58 11.28 5.98
C GLY A 21 3.85 12.34 5.14
N GLY A 22 4.09 13.63 5.41
CA GLY A 22 3.59 14.74 4.60
C GLY A 22 4.10 14.75 3.15
N ILE A 23 5.40 14.53 2.93
CA ILE A 23 5.98 14.41 1.58
C ILE A 23 5.37 13.21 0.84
N LEU A 24 5.23 12.07 1.52
CA LEU A 24 4.62 10.86 0.95
C LEU A 24 3.14 11.07 0.63
N PHE A 25 2.41 11.83 1.46
CA PHE A 25 1.02 12.20 1.21
C PHE A 25 0.88 13.06 -0.05
N VAL A 26 1.71 14.09 -0.19
CA VAL A 26 1.71 14.95 -1.40
C VAL A 26 2.07 14.15 -2.64
N ALA A 27 3.09 13.28 -2.56
CA ALA A 27 3.46 12.40 -3.66
C ALA A 27 2.32 11.43 -4.02
N LEU A 28 1.62 10.86 -3.03
CA LEU A 28 0.45 10.01 -3.24
C LEU A 28 -0.67 10.77 -3.95
N LEU A 29 -0.96 12.01 -3.55
CA LEU A 29 -1.97 12.84 -4.21
C LEU A 29 -1.61 13.11 -5.67
N LEU A 30 -0.37 13.49 -5.96
CA LEU A 30 0.11 13.74 -7.32
C LEU A 30 -0.02 12.49 -8.20
N ILE A 31 0.33 11.32 -7.66
CA ILE A 31 0.18 10.05 -8.37
C ILE A 31 -1.30 9.76 -8.63
N GLN A 32 -2.18 9.90 -7.63
CA GLN A 32 -3.61 9.63 -7.80
C GLN A 32 -4.25 10.55 -8.83
N PHE A 33 -4.01 11.87 -8.77
CA PHE A 33 -4.54 12.79 -9.78
C PHE A 33 -3.97 12.52 -11.17
N SER A 34 -2.69 12.13 -11.27
CA SER A 34 -2.07 11.77 -12.56
C SER A 34 -2.71 10.52 -13.16
N ILE A 35 -2.99 9.50 -12.33
CA ILE A 35 -3.71 8.29 -12.75
C ILE A 35 -5.11 8.66 -13.24
N GLN A 36 -5.87 9.40 -12.43
CA GLN A 36 -7.23 9.80 -12.78
C GLN A 36 -7.27 10.59 -14.09
N ALA A 37 -6.44 11.62 -14.22
CA ALA A 37 -6.40 12.47 -15.40
C ALA A 37 -6.04 11.69 -16.67
N THR A 38 -5.05 10.79 -16.59
CA THR A 38 -4.63 9.97 -17.74
C THR A 38 -5.67 8.90 -18.09
N VAL A 39 -6.29 8.25 -17.10
CA VAL A 39 -7.37 7.27 -17.33
C VAL A 39 -8.61 7.93 -17.93
N ASN A 40 -9.10 9.01 -17.33
CA ASN A 40 -10.28 9.75 -17.81
C ASN A 40 -10.07 10.20 -19.26
N THR A 41 -8.91 10.75 -19.58
CA THR A 41 -8.56 11.19 -20.93
C THR A 41 -8.44 10.03 -21.91
N ALA A 42 -7.82 8.92 -21.49
CA ALA A 42 -7.71 7.73 -22.33
C ALA A 42 -9.10 7.18 -22.67
N VAL A 43 -9.95 6.98 -21.66
CA VAL A 43 -11.32 6.48 -21.83
C VAL A 43 -12.11 7.38 -22.79
N LEU A 44 -12.09 8.70 -22.58
CA LEU A 44 -12.76 9.65 -23.48
C LEU A 44 -12.26 9.57 -24.92
N GLY A 45 -10.96 9.39 -25.13
CA GLY A 45 -10.39 9.27 -26.47
C GLY A 45 -10.79 7.98 -27.22
N PHE A 46 -11.31 6.97 -26.53
CA PHE A 46 -11.83 5.73 -27.13
C PHE A 46 -13.37 5.67 -27.15
N ILE A 47 -14.05 6.68 -26.63
CA ILE A 47 -15.52 6.77 -26.69
C ILE A 47 -15.94 7.26 -28.10
N PRO A 48 -16.95 6.65 -28.73
CA PRO A 48 -17.48 7.12 -30.01
C PRO A 48 -17.97 8.57 -29.95
N ALA A 49 -17.67 9.37 -30.98
CA ALA A 49 -17.95 10.81 -31.02
C ALA A 49 -19.42 11.20 -30.76
N GLY A 50 -20.38 10.30 -31.04
CA GLY A 50 -21.80 10.52 -30.76
C GLY A 50 -22.19 10.50 -29.27
N ALA A 51 -21.38 9.87 -28.40
CA ALA A 51 -21.61 9.80 -26.96
C ALA A 51 -20.74 10.79 -26.16
N ALA A 52 -19.66 11.30 -26.77
CA ALA A 52 -18.65 12.13 -26.12
C ALA A 52 -19.18 13.40 -25.40
N PRO A 53 -20.18 14.17 -25.91
CA PRO A 53 -20.62 15.40 -25.26
C PRO A 53 -21.32 15.19 -23.91
N GLN A 54 -22.08 14.09 -23.79
CA GLN A 54 -22.83 13.75 -22.59
C GLN A 54 -21.93 13.05 -21.57
N THR A 55 -21.01 12.18 -22.03
CA THR A 55 -20.07 11.50 -21.14
C THR A 55 -18.93 12.42 -20.69
N GLY A 56 -18.53 13.40 -21.49
CA GLY A 56 -17.45 14.34 -21.16
C GLY A 56 -17.69 15.18 -19.92
N GLN A 57 -18.95 15.46 -19.58
CA GLN A 57 -19.33 16.17 -18.35
C GLN A 57 -19.32 15.27 -17.10
N MET A 58 -19.30 13.94 -17.26
CA MET A 58 -19.24 12.98 -16.16
C MET A 58 -17.80 12.68 -15.71
N PHE A 59 -16.81 12.98 -16.56
CA PHE A 59 -15.41 12.84 -16.19
C PHE A 59 -14.94 14.13 -15.51
N GLY A 60 -14.28 14.00 -14.36
CA GLY A 60 -13.67 15.12 -13.67
C GLY A 60 -12.41 15.60 -14.40
N LEU A 61 -11.24 15.44 -13.78
CA LEU A 61 -9.97 15.90 -14.30
C LEU A 61 -9.60 15.16 -15.59
N THR A 62 -9.29 15.91 -16.65
CA THR A 62 -8.82 15.41 -17.94
C THR A 62 -7.64 16.24 -18.45
N LEU A 63 -6.89 15.69 -19.40
CA LEU A 63 -5.72 16.31 -20.01
C LEU A 63 -6.06 16.73 -21.45
N PRO A 64 -5.53 17.87 -21.93
CA PRO A 64 -5.73 18.34 -23.30
C PRO A 64 -4.81 17.59 -24.28
N VAL A 65 -4.89 16.25 -24.31
CA VAL A 65 -4.09 15.36 -25.17
C VAL A 65 -4.96 14.27 -25.78
N SER A 66 -4.46 13.57 -26.80
CA SER A 66 -5.21 12.45 -27.40
C SER A 66 -5.29 11.25 -26.45
N GLY A 67 -6.32 10.41 -26.63
CA GLY A 67 -6.50 9.20 -25.82
C GLY A 67 -5.30 8.25 -25.88
N SER A 68 -4.65 8.12 -27.03
CA SER A 68 -3.44 7.30 -27.18
C SER A 68 -2.26 7.85 -26.39
N VAL A 69 -2.06 9.17 -26.38
CA VAL A 69 -1.00 9.82 -25.57
C VAL A 69 -1.30 9.65 -24.09
N ALA A 70 -2.56 9.82 -23.68
CA ALA A 70 -3.00 9.59 -22.31
C ALA A 70 -2.76 8.14 -21.84
N SER A 71 -3.00 7.14 -22.70
CA SER A 71 -2.66 5.74 -22.40
C SER A 71 -1.18 5.52 -22.16
N ILE A 72 -0.30 6.15 -22.96
CA ILE A 72 1.15 6.06 -22.77
C ILE A 72 1.56 6.73 -21.45
N LEU A 73 1.01 7.92 -21.17
CA LEU A 73 1.25 8.62 -19.91
C LEU A 73 0.77 7.79 -18.70
N PHE A 74 -0.38 7.13 -18.82
CA PHE A 74 -0.88 6.22 -17.79
C PHE A 74 0.11 5.09 -17.50
N LEU A 75 0.71 4.48 -18.52
CA LEU A 75 1.73 3.44 -18.32
C LEU A 75 2.97 3.99 -17.60
N VAL A 76 3.41 5.21 -17.93
CA VAL A 76 4.52 5.88 -17.23
C VAL A 76 4.18 6.13 -15.76
N VAL A 77 2.98 6.65 -15.49
CA VAL A 77 2.48 6.91 -14.14
C VAL A 77 2.32 5.60 -13.36
N LEU A 78 1.92 4.51 -14.00
CA LEU A 78 1.81 3.18 -13.38
C LEU A 78 3.17 2.65 -12.91
N VAL A 79 4.23 2.87 -13.69
CA VAL A 79 5.61 2.53 -13.29
C VAL A 79 6.07 3.41 -12.12
N LEU A 80 5.82 4.72 -12.18
CA LEU A 80 6.15 5.66 -11.11
C LEU A 80 5.42 5.32 -9.80
N SER A 81 4.14 4.99 -9.90
CA SER A 81 3.29 4.55 -8.79
C SER A 81 3.85 3.28 -8.13
N SER A 82 4.26 2.31 -8.94
CA SER A 82 4.86 1.08 -8.43
C SER A 82 6.18 1.35 -7.68
N ALA A 83 7.05 2.21 -8.22
CA ALA A 83 8.28 2.62 -7.54
C ALA A 83 7.98 3.40 -6.24
N PHE A 84 6.95 4.24 -6.25
CA PHE A 84 6.48 4.95 -5.07
C PHE A 84 6.01 4.00 -3.97
N PHE A 85 5.21 2.97 -4.28
CA PHE A 85 4.76 1.99 -3.29
C PHE A 85 5.91 1.19 -2.67
N VAL A 86 6.94 0.85 -3.46
CA VAL A 86 8.17 0.23 -2.93
C VAL A 86 8.88 1.18 -1.96
N ALA A 87 9.04 2.45 -2.34
CA ALA A 87 9.66 3.46 -1.49
C ALA A 87 8.84 3.72 -0.22
N LEU A 88 7.51 3.76 -0.33
CA LEU A 88 6.56 3.95 0.76
C LEU A 88 6.66 2.81 1.78
N ALA A 89 6.65 1.56 1.32
CA ALA A 89 6.82 0.39 2.18
C ALA A 89 8.17 0.40 2.91
N ARG A 90 9.26 0.79 2.24
CA ARG A 90 10.60 0.86 2.85
C ARG A 90 10.74 2.05 3.80
N ALA A 91 10.13 3.19 3.50
CA ALA A 91 10.14 4.36 4.37
C ALA A 91 9.33 4.08 5.64
N LEU A 92 8.12 3.52 5.49
CA LEU A 92 7.21 3.23 6.59
C LEU A 92 7.52 1.92 7.32
N THR A 93 8.63 1.24 7.06
CA THR A 93 9.11 0.13 7.91
C THR A 93 10.32 0.51 8.76
N ARG A 94 10.91 1.71 8.58
CA ARG A 94 12.08 2.20 9.32
C ARG A 94 11.80 2.71 10.74
N PRO A 95 12.76 2.59 11.69
CA PRO A 95 12.60 3.13 13.05
C PRO A 95 12.17 4.59 13.04
N MET A 96 11.27 4.99 13.95
CA MET A 96 10.70 6.35 14.00
C MET A 96 11.76 7.46 14.07
N SER A 97 12.91 7.18 14.69
CA SER A 97 14.05 8.09 14.81
C SER A 97 14.72 8.45 13.47
N GLU A 98 14.53 7.64 12.43
CA GLU A 98 15.14 7.85 11.11
C GLU A 98 14.18 8.45 10.07
N LEU A 99 12.89 8.57 10.42
CA LEU A 99 11.87 9.09 9.50
C LEU A 99 12.04 10.57 9.19
N SER A 100 12.91 11.30 9.87
CA SER A 100 13.20 12.72 9.58
C SER A 100 14.10 12.92 8.35
N THR A 101 14.73 11.86 7.83
CA THR A 101 15.75 11.94 6.78
C THR A 101 15.43 10.95 5.65
N PHE A 102 15.54 11.39 4.39
CA PHE A 102 15.38 10.54 3.20
C PHE A 102 16.75 10.15 2.62
N PRO A 103 17.40 9.06 3.06
CA PRO A 103 18.67 8.65 2.50
C PRO A 103 18.50 8.06 1.08
N PRO A 104 19.43 8.35 0.15
CA PRO A 104 19.36 7.91 -1.25
C PRO A 104 19.46 6.37 -1.43
N GLU A 105 19.92 5.65 -0.42
CA GLU A 105 19.90 4.18 -0.33
C GLU A 105 18.48 3.60 -0.52
N LEU A 106 17.44 4.33 -0.12
CA LEU A 106 16.03 3.97 -0.32
C LEU A 106 15.68 3.80 -1.80
N TYR A 107 16.30 4.62 -2.65
CA TYR A 107 16.02 4.69 -4.08
C TYR A 107 17.00 3.86 -4.94
N ARG A 108 18.21 3.60 -4.43
CA ARG A 108 19.28 2.99 -5.23
C ARG A 108 19.36 1.47 -5.11
N ARG A 109 19.03 0.86 -3.96
CA ARG A 109 19.21 -0.59 -3.79
C ARG A 109 18.03 -1.38 -4.36
N ARG A 110 18.25 -2.01 -5.53
CA ARG A 110 17.35 -3.01 -6.18
C ARG A 110 15.92 -2.55 -6.51
N ILE A 111 15.63 -1.24 -6.53
CA ILE A 111 14.30 -0.70 -6.89
C ILE A 111 13.79 -1.29 -8.20
N GLY A 112 14.61 -1.39 -9.25
CA GLY A 112 14.15 -1.90 -10.55
C GLY A 112 13.55 -3.31 -10.47
N ARG A 113 14.14 -4.22 -9.67
CA ARG A 113 13.63 -5.60 -9.54
C ARG A 113 12.38 -5.68 -8.68
N ALA A 114 12.33 -4.88 -7.61
CA ALA A 114 11.15 -4.77 -6.74
C ALA A 114 9.98 -4.15 -7.51
N THR A 115 10.21 -3.06 -8.25
CA THR A 115 9.20 -2.42 -9.10
C THR A 115 8.69 -3.35 -10.19
N LEU A 116 9.56 -4.06 -10.93
CA LEU A 116 9.10 -5.04 -11.92
C LEU A 116 8.30 -6.19 -11.29
N SER A 117 8.73 -6.68 -10.13
CA SER A 117 8.02 -7.74 -9.41
C SER A 117 6.67 -7.24 -8.89
N LEU A 118 6.59 -5.97 -8.50
CA LEU A 118 5.36 -5.34 -8.05
C LEU A 118 4.39 -5.09 -9.20
N ILE A 119 4.87 -4.65 -10.36
CA ILE A 119 4.04 -4.51 -11.56
C ILE A 119 3.52 -5.88 -11.99
N GLY A 120 4.41 -6.86 -12.15
CA GLY A 120 4.03 -8.19 -12.63
C GLY A 120 3.10 -8.92 -11.66
N GLY A 121 3.45 -8.97 -10.39
CA GLY A 121 2.61 -9.61 -9.38
C GLY A 121 1.34 -8.80 -9.07
N GLY A 122 1.44 -7.48 -9.02
CA GLY A 122 0.30 -6.59 -8.82
C GLY A 122 -0.73 -6.69 -9.95
N LEU A 123 -0.30 -6.87 -11.21
CA LEU A 123 -1.21 -7.12 -12.33
C LEU A 123 -1.96 -8.44 -12.16
N VAL A 124 -1.25 -9.52 -11.81
CA VAL A 124 -1.86 -10.83 -11.57
C VAL A 124 -2.84 -10.78 -10.40
N VAL A 125 -2.44 -10.17 -9.28
CA VAL A 125 -3.29 -9.99 -8.09
C VAL A 125 -4.50 -9.13 -8.43
N GLY A 126 -4.29 -8.00 -9.11
CA GLY A 126 -5.34 -7.08 -9.53
C GLY A 126 -6.37 -7.76 -10.42
N ILE A 127 -5.93 -8.48 -11.45
CA ILE A 127 -6.84 -9.25 -12.33
C ILE A 127 -7.60 -10.30 -11.52
N ALA A 128 -6.92 -11.06 -10.66
CA ALA A 128 -7.56 -12.11 -9.87
C ALA A 128 -8.60 -11.56 -8.88
N VAL A 129 -8.31 -10.43 -8.22
CA VAL A 129 -9.23 -9.75 -7.30
C VAL A 129 -10.40 -9.14 -8.07
N SER A 130 -10.16 -8.49 -9.22
CA SER A 130 -11.22 -7.93 -10.06
C SER A 130 -12.15 -9.00 -10.60
N ILE A 131 -11.61 -10.10 -11.15
CA ILE A 131 -12.41 -11.26 -11.58
C ILE A 131 -13.18 -11.83 -10.39
N GLY A 132 -12.53 -11.97 -9.25
CA GLY A 132 -13.15 -12.42 -8.01
C GLY A 132 -14.37 -11.56 -7.67
N LEU A 133 -14.18 -10.24 -7.57
CA LEU A 133 -15.22 -9.28 -7.20
C LEU A 133 -16.38 -9.24 -8.21
N THR A 134 -16.06 -9.27 -9.52
CA THR A 134 -17.05 -9.23 -10.62
C THR A 134 -17.90 -10.50 -10.67
N LEU A 135 -17.29 -11.67 -10.49
CA LEU A 135 -18.04 -12.93 -10.47
C LEU A 135 -18.88 -13.05 -9.19
N LEU A 136 -18.26 -12.82 -8.03
CA LEU A 136 -18.88 -12.92 -6.71
C LEU A 136 -18.09 -12.05 -5.71
N VAL A 137 -18.74 -11.07 -5.08
CA VAL A 137 -18.10 -10.14 -4.14
C VAL A 137 -17.28 -10.85 -3.05
N LEU A 138 -17.77 -11.98 -2.54
CA LEU A 138 -17.12 -12.79 -1.49
C LEU A 138 -15.75 -13.36 -1.93
N PRO A 139 -15.62 -14.09 -3.05
CA PRO A 139 -14.34 -14.49 -3.64
C PRO A 139 -13.34 -13.34 -3.84
N GLY A 140 -13.79 -12.17 -4.32
CA GLY A 140 -12.91 -11.01 -4.47
C GLY A 140 -12.30 -10.56 -3.14
N ILE A 141 -13.13 -10.42 -2.11
CA ILE A 141 -12.70 -10.06 -0.75
C ILE A 141 -11.78 -11.13 -0.15
N TYR A 142 -12.10 -12.40 -0.38
CA TYR A 142 -11.29 -13.52 0.09
C TYR A 142 -9.89 -13.54 -0.55
N LEU A 143 -9.81 -13.32 -1.87
CA LEU A 143 -8.53 -13.21 -2.58
C LEU A 143 -7.74 -11.98 -2.12
N GLY A 144 -8.40 -10.84 -1.97
CA GLY A 144 -7.78 -9.63 -1.42
C GLY A 144 -7.17 -9.89 -0.05
N ALA A 145 -7.86 -10.62 0.82
CA ALA A 145 -7.38 -10.96 2.16
C ALA A 145 -6.17 -11.90 2.11
N ALA A 146 -6.19 -12.87 1.22
CA ALA A 146 -5.10 -13.83 1.09
C ALA A 146 -3.81 -13.21 0.53
N LEU A 147 -3.94 -12.11 -0.22
CA LEU A 147 -2.86 -11.44 -0.94
C LEU A 147 -2.48 -10.08 -0.36
N LEU A 148 -3.08 -9.69 0.77
CA LEU A 148 -2.90 -8.39 1.39
C LEU A 148 -1.42 -8.09 1.74
N PHE A 149 -0.63 -9.11 2.10
CA PHE A 149 0.78 -8.95 2.47
C PHE A 149 1.76 -9.02 1.29
N PHE A 150 1.28 -9.31 0.08
CA PHE A 150 2.10 -9.40 -1.13
C PHE A 150 3.01 -8.17 -1.31
N LEU A 151 2.46 -6.97 -1.10
CA LEU A 151 3.17 -5.71 -1.27
C LEU A 151 4.39 -5.60 -0.35
N PHE A 152 4.24 -6.01 0.91
CA PHE A 152 5.32 -5.98 1.90
C PHE A 152 6.37 -7.06 1.62
N GLU A 153 5.95 -8.25 1.21
CA GLU A 153 6.89 -9.33 0.84
C GLU A 153 7.74 -8.98 -0.40
N VAL A 154 7.19 -8.25 -1.36
CA VAL A 154 7.97 -7.78 -2.53
C VAL A 154 8.84 -6.59 -2.16
N ALA A 155 8.32 -5.62 -1.40
CA ALA A 155 9.02 -4.35 -1.16
C ALA A 155 10.08 -4.42 -0.05
N VAL A 156 9.87 -5.28 0.95
CA VAL A 156 10.74 -5.41 2.14
C VAL A 156 11.64 -6.64 2.04
N ASP A 157 11.08 -7.80 1.69
CA ASP A 157 11.85 -9.05 1.59
C ASP A 157 12.49 -9.27 0.21
N ASP A 158 12.42 -8.29 -0.70
CA ASP A 158 13.00 -8.32 -2.05
C ASP A 158 12.59 -9.59 -2.87
N GLN A 159 11.42 -10.17 -2.57
CA GLN A 159 10.99 -11.41 -3.21
C GLN A 159 10.47 -11.19 -4.63
N ARG A 160 10.67 -12.20 -5.48
CA ARG A 160 10.08 -12.23 -6.83
C ARG A 160 8.57 -12.39 -6.74
N ALA A 161 7.84 -11.81 -7.68
CA ALA A 161 6.37 -11.77 -7.74
C ALA A 161 5.68 -13.10 -7.34
N PHE A 162 6.07 -14.22 -7.96
CA PHE A 162 5.47 -15.53 -7.68
C PHE A 162 5.78 -16.08 -6.28
N ALA A 163 6.98 -15.80 -5.76
CA ALA A 163 7.37 -16.25 -4.42
C ALA A 163 6.58 -15.49 -3.34
N ALA A 164 6.42 -14.18 -3.52
CA ALA A 164 5.63 -13.32 -2.64
C ALA A 164 4.13 -13.68 -2.67
N ILE A 165 3.58 -14.05 -3.83
CA ILE A 165 2.18 -14.50 -3.91
C ILE A 165 1.98 -15.79 -3.10
N LYS A 166 2.86 -16.77 -3.28
CA LYS A 166 2.76 -18.07 -2.60
C LYS A 166 2.93 -17.94 -1.09
N ARG A 167 3.84 -17.06 -0.64
CA ARG A 167 4.12 -16.86 0.77
C ARG A 167 3.05 -16.01 1.46
N SER A 168 2.55 -14.95 0.82
CA SER A 168 1.37 -14.22 1.31
C SER A 168 0.16 -15.15 1.48
N TRP A 169 -0.06 -16.05 0.52
CA TRP A 169 -1.12 -17.05 0.62
C TRP A 169 -0.92 -18.00 1.82
N GLY A 170 0.32 -18.41 2.09
CA GLY A 170 0.67 -19.26 3.24
C GLY A 170 0.47 -18.55 4.58
N GLN A 171 0.97 -17.33 4.71
CA GLN A 171 0.94 -16.54 5.96
C GLN A 171 -0.49 -16.18 6.38
N THR A 172 -1.39 -15.96 5.43
CA THR A 172 -2.76 -15.57 5.74
C THR A 172 -3.66 -16.74 6.16
N LYS A 173 -3.28 -18.01 5.93
CA LYS A 173 -4.14 -19.20 6.18
C LYS A 173 -4.82 -19.23 7.55
N GLY A 174 -4.16 -18.77 8.61
CA GLY A 174 -4.71 -18.79 9.98
C GLY A 174 -5.65 -17.63 10.33
N SER A 175 -5.64 -16.53 9.56
CA SER A 175 -6.38 -15.29 9.88
C SER A 175 -7.22 -14.74 8.73
N ARG A 176 -7.37 -15.47 7.62
CA ARG A 176 -8.09 -15.02 6.39
C ARG A 176 -9.44 -14.41 6.68
N LEU A 177 -10.26 -15.05 7.53
CA LEU A 177 -11.59 -14.54 7.86
C LEU A 177 -11.55 -13.18 8.58
N LYS A 178 -10.61 -13.00 9.52
CA LYS A 178 -10.43 -11.72 10.21
C LYS A 178 -9.92 -10.64 9.26
N LEU A 179 -9.00 -10.99 8.36
CA LEU A 179 -8.48 -10.07 7.34
C LEU A 179 -9.53 -9.73 6.27
N SER A 180 -10.38 -10.68 5.89
CA SER A 180 -11.51 -10.46 4.99
C SER A 180 -12.54 -9.49 5.59
N VAL A 181 -12.79 -9.56 6.90
CA VAL A 181 -13.64 -8.56 7.58
C VAL A 181 -13.02 -7.17 7.51
N ILE A 182 -11.70 -7.04 7.71
CA ILE A 182 -11.01 -5.74 7.60
C ILE A 182 -11.14 -5.19 6.17
N ILE A 183 -10.93 -6.02 5.14
CA ILE A 183 -11.07 -5.60 3.74
C ILE A 183 -12.50 -5.26 3.40
N LEU A 184 -13.47 -6.04 3.89
CA LEU A 184 -14.88 -5.74 3.72
C LEU A 184 -15.21 -4.37 4.33
N LEU A 185 -14.79 -4.12 5.57
CA LEU A 185 -15.01 -2.83 6.25
C LEU A 185 -14.33 -1.68 5.49
N ALA A 186 -13.08 -1.86 5.05
CA ALA A 186 -12.38 -0.88 4.24
C ALA A 186 -13.10 -0.62 2.91
N GLY A 187 -13.62 -1.68 2.27
CA GLY A 187 -14.43 -1.59 1.06
C GLY A 187 -15.75 -0.85 1.29
N VAL A 188 -16.42 -1.07 2.41
CA VAL A 188 -17.63 -0.34 2.79
C VAL A 188 -17.32 1.14 3.02
N VAL A 189 -16.25 1.46 3.75
CA VAL A 189 -15.81 2.86 3.94
C VAL A 189 -15.49 3.50 2.58
N GLY A 190 -14.77 2.81 1.71
CA GLY A 190 -14.47 3.28 0.35
C GLY A 190 -15.73 3.51 -0.48
N ALA A 191 -16.72 2.61 -0.39
CA ALA A 191 -18.00 2.76 -1.07
C ALA A 191 -18.78 3.99 -0.56
N VAL A 192 -18.81 4.21 0.76
CA VAL A 192 -19.44 5.40 1.37
C VAL A 192 -18.71 6.68 0.95
N VAL A 193 -17.39 6.69 0.91
CA VAL A 193 -16.63 7.84 0.39
C VAL A 193 -16.94 8.06 -1.09
N GLY A 194 -17.10 6.99 -1.87
CA GLY A 194 -17.45 7.07 -3.28
C GLY A 194 -18.79 7.73 -3.56
N THR A 195 -19.79 7.58 -2.67
CA THR A 195 -21.10 8.24 -2.85
C THR A 195 -20.99 9.76 -2.83
N VAL A 196 -20.01 10.31 -2.12
CA VAL A 196 -19.71 11.75 -2.13
C VAL A 196 -19.42 12.21 -3.56
N GLY A 197 -18.60 11.47 -4.30
CA GLY A 197 -18.30 11.76 -5.70
C GLY A 197 -19.56 11.76 -6.55
N THR A 198 -20.37 10.71 -6.45
CA THR A 198 -21.64 10.60 -7.20
C THR A 198 -22.60 11.76 -6.92
N ILE A 199 -22.69 12.25 -5.68
CA ILE A 199 -23.52 13.40 -5.33
C ILE A 199 -23.03 14.67 -6.05
N PHE A 200 -21.72 14.91 -6.08
CA PHE A 200 -21.14 16.05 -6.78
C PHE A 200 -21.26 15.96 -8.30
N ASP A 201 -21.18 14.75 -8.86
CA ASP A 201 -21.43 14.50 -10.28
C ASP A 201 -22.87 14.89 -10.67
N LEU A 202 -23.85 14.54 -9.83
CA LEU A 202 -25.27 14.84 -10.07
C LEU A 202 -25.59 16.34 -10.09
N VAL A 203 -24.82 17.16 -9.36
CA VAL A 203 -25.00 18.63 -9.32
C VAL A 203 -24.08 19.38 -10.30
N GLY A 204 -23.41 18.66 -11.21
CA GLY A 204 -22.56 19.25 -12.25
C GLY A 204 -21.21 19.78 -11.73
N SER A 205 -20.73 19.27 -10.60
CA SER A 205 -19.48 19.67 -9.96
C SER A 205 -18.53 18.49 -9.76
N ALA A 206 -18.43 17.63 -10.78
CA ALA A 206 -17.63 16.40 -10.76
C ALA A 206 -16.17 16.64 -10.35
N LEU A 207 -15.55 17.74 -10.78
CA LEU A 207 -14.19 18.11 -10.40
C LEU A 207 -14.04 18.32 -8.88
N VAL A 208 -15.02 18.95 -8.23
CA VAL A 208 -15.00 19.19 -6.79
C VAL A 208 -15.20 17.87 -6.03
N GLY A 209 -16.14 17.05 -6.50
CA GLY A 209 -16.37 15.70 -5.98
C GLY A 209 -15.11 14.85 -6.03
N GLU A 210 -14.43 14.84 -7.18
CA GLU A 210 -13.18 14.12 -7.37
C GLU A 210 -12.10 14.60 -6.39
N VAL A 211 -11.85 15.91 -6.29
CA VAL A 211 -10.84 16.43 -5.37
C VAL A 211 -11.13 16.02 -3.93
N ILE A 212 -12.39 16.13 -3.48
CA ILE A 212 -12.80 15.74 -2.12
C ILE A 212 -12.60 14.24 -1.90
N VAL A 213 -13.10 13.40 -2.82
CA VAL A 213 -12.99 11.94 -2.74
C VAL A 213 -11.52 11.49 -2.75
N THR A 214 -10.69 12.08 -3.62
CA THR A 214 -9.25 11.79 -3.69
C THR A 214 -8.55 12.17 -2.39
N LEU A 215 -8.88 13.32 -1.78
CA LEU A 215 -8.32 13.71 -0.48
C LEU A 215 -8.73 12.76 0.64
N LEU A 216 -10.01 12.38 0.71
CA LEU A 216 -10.53 11.42 1.69
C LEU A 216 -9.84 10.06 1.54
N ASN A 217 -9.79 9.52 0.31
CA ASN A 217 -9.15 8.24 0.02
C ASN A 217 -7.64 8.28 0.32
N SER A 218 -6.93 9.35 -0.05
CA SER A 218 -5.50 9.50 0.25
C SER A 218 -5.23 9.49 1.76
N THR A 219 -6.08 10.18 2.52
CA THR A 219 -5.96 10.29 3.98
C THR A 219 -6.20 8.93 4.63
N LEU A 220 -7.30 8.26 4.27
CA LEU A 220 -7.62 6.92 4.76
C LEU A 220 -6.54 5.92 4.37
N PHE A 221 -6.05 6.00 3.14
CA PHE A 221 -5.02 5.11 2.63
C PHE A 221 -3.73 5.23 3.43
N ILE A 222 -3.21 6.45 3.61
CA ILE A 222 -1.92 6.63 4.30
C ILE A 222 -2.00 6.23 5.78
N LEU A 223 -3.15 6.48 6.43
CA LEU A 223 -3.42 6.05 7.80
C LEU A 223 -3.46 4.52 7.90
N LEU A 224 -4.25 3.86 7.05
CA LEU A 224 -4.34 2.40 7.03
C LEU A 224 -2.98 1.78 6.72
N TYR A 225 -2.26 2.33 5.76
CA TYR A 225 -0.95 1.84 5.37
C TYR A 225 0.10 1.97 6.48
N GLY A 226 0.07 3.07 7.24
CA GLY A 226 0.92 3.26 8.42
C GLY A 226 0.66 2.19 9.50
N ILE A 227 -0.62 1.88 9.76
CA ILE A 227 -1.01 0.82 10.71
C ILE A 227 -0.53 -0.56 10.23
N MET A 228 -0.71 -0.85 8.94
CA MET A 228 -0.30 -2.13 8.35
C MET A 228 1.22 -2.32 8.37
N ALA A 229 1.97 -1.26 8.09
CA ALA A 229 3.42 -1.29 8.13
C ALA A 229 3.95 -1.55 9.55
N ASP A 230 3.32 -0.97 10.56
CA ASP A 230 3.68 -1.22 11.95
C ASP A 230 3.35 -2.65 12.39
N ALA A 231 2.16 -3.15 12.05
CA ALA A 231 1.76 -4.53 12.30
C ALA A 231 2.73 -5.54 11.62
N TYR A 232 3.19 -5.24 10.41
CA TYR A 232 4.19 -6.05 9.72
C TYR A 232 5.55 -6.06 10.45
N VAL A 233 6.05 -4.90 10.90
CA VAL A 233 7.31 -4.83 11.66
C VAL A 233 7.23 -5.63 12.96
N GLN A 234 6.10 -5.56 13.68
CA GLN A 234 5.89 -6.33 14.91
C GLN A 234 5.94 -7.84 14.65
N LEU A 235 5.36 -8.32 13.55
CA LEU A 235 5.37 -9.74 13.19
C LEU A 235 6.76 -10.22 12.70
N SER A 236 7.49 -9.37 11.99
CA SER A 236 8.82 -9.71 11.46
C SER A 236 9.92 -9.70 12.54
N GLY A 237 9.82 -8.80 13.53
CA GLY A 237 10.76 -8.76 14.67
C GLY A 237 10.62 -9.93 15.64
N ASP A 238 9.41 -10.48 15.78
CA ASP A 238 9.16 -11.67 16.62
C ASP A 238 9.76 -12.94 15.98
N ASN A 239 9.80 -12.99 14.65
CA ASN A 239 10.34 -14.12 13.90
C ASN A 239 11.88 -14.16 13.86
N SER A 240 12.57 -13.03 14.15
CA SER A 240 14.02 -12.97 14.29
C SER A 240 14.50 -13.11 15.74
N GLY A 241 13.63 -12.93 16.73
CA GLY A 241 13.91 -13.17 18.15
C GLY A 241 13.89 -14.64 18.58
N GLY A 242 13.34 -15.55 17.75
CA GLY A 242 13.17 -16.97 18.08
C GLY A 242 14.40 -17.87 17.85
N LEU A 243 15.53 -17.35 17.36
CA LEU A 243 16.71 -18.15 17.00
C LEU A 243 18.01 -17.75 17.71
N GLY A 244 17.96 -16.90 18.75
CA GLY A 244 19.16 -16.31 19.35
C GLY A 244 19.22 -16.29 20.88
N GLY A 245 18.61 -17.26 21.56
CA GLY A 245 18.41 -17.20 23.01
C GLY A 245 18.63 -18.51 23.78
N THR A 246 19.77 -19.16 23.61
CA THR A 246 20.33 -20.01 24.69
C THR A 246 21.69 -19.47 25.06
N GLY A 247 21.65 -18.37 25.82
CA GLY A 247 22.81 -17.81 26.52
C GLY A 247 23.21 -18.74 27.65
N ASP A 248 24.35 -19.39 27.40
CA ASP A 248 25.38 -19.84 28.33
C ASP A 248 25.19 -19.44 29.80
N SER A 249 25.01 -20.45 30.66
CA SER A 249 25.13 -20.30 32.11
C SER A 249 26.43 -20.95 32.56
N SER A 250 27.43 -20.13 32.92
CA SER A 250 28.40 -20.51 33.95
C SER A 250 28.94 -19.27 34.67
N PRO A 251 29.11 -19.33 36.00
CA PRO A 251 29.29 -18.16 36.83
C PRO A 251 30.75 -17.74 36.96
N VAL A 252 30.89 -16.46 37.29
CA VAL A 252 32.11 -15.69 37.50
C VAL A 252 33.03 -16.32 38.55
N ASP A 253 34.29 -16.38 38.14
CA ASP A 253 35.53 -16.58 38.88
C ASP A 253 35.60 -15.74 40.18
N GLY A 254 35.61 -16.42 41.32
CA GLY A 254 35.81 -15.83 42.65
C GLY A 254 37.25 -16.03 43.09
N GLY A 255 38.05 -14.97 42.97
CA GLY A 255 39.47 -15.00 43.29
C GLY A 255 39.83 -15.12 44.78
N VAL A 256 41.05 -15.62 44.95
CA VAL A 256 42.04 -15.32 46.00
C VAL A 256 41.80 -15.91 47.40
N ALA A 257 42.57 -16.95 47.73
CA ALA A 257 43.06 -17.20 49.08
C ALA A 257 44.59 -17.40 49.04
N VAL A 258 45.27 -16.63 49.88
CA VAL A 258 46.72 -16.51 50.05
C VAL A 258 47.18 -17.33 51.27
N GLU A 259 48.40 -17.88 51.15
CA GLU A 259 49.36 -18.36 52.18
C GLU A 259 49.14 -19.66 53.00
N GLN A 260 49.93 -20.68 52.60
CA GLN A 260 50.87 -21.62 53.29
C GLN A 260 50.99 -21.69 54.83
N PRO A 261 51.68 -22.71 55.42
CA PRO A 261 52.15 -24.01 54.90
C PRO A 261 51.51 -25.25 55.57
#